data_AF-A0A6A7GEH0-F1
#
_entry.id   AF-A0A6A7GEH0-F1
#
_cell.length_a   1.000
_cell.length_b   1.000
_cell.length_c   1.000
_cell.angle_alpha   90.00
_cell.angle_beta   90.00
_cell.angle_gamma   90.00
#
_symmetry.space_group_name_H-M   'P 1'
#
loop_
_entity.id
_entity.type
_entity.pdbx_description
1 polymer ?
#
loop_
_entity_poly.entity_id
_entity_poly.type
_entity_poly.pdbx_seq_one_letter_code
_entity_poly.pdbx_strand_id
1 'polypeptide(L)'
;VPNVARIYKQDNRLWIVVGDENYGEGSSREHAALEPRHLGGCAIVVKNFARIHETNLKKQGMLPLTFANPSDYDLIQSGDSISIRGLSDFAPGKPLTIEVAKRETPSKTHSISVNHSFNSDQIKWFQAGSALNQMKKSMQNS
;
A
#
# COMPACT_ATOMS: atom_id res chain seq x y z
N VAL A 1 8.11 -13.30 -9.60
CA VAL A 1 7.88 -12.03 -8.85
C VAL A 1 9.16 -11.20 -8.66
N PRO A 2 10.29 -11.73 -8.13
CA PRO A 2 11.47 -10.90 -7.80
C PRO A 2 12.12 -10.21 -9.02
N ASN A 3 12.15 -10.87 -10.18
CA ASN A 3 12.77 -10.32 -11.38
C ASN A 3 11.95 -9.17 -12.00
N VAL A 4 10.62 -9.29 -12.04
CA VAL A 4 9.72 -8.24 -12.55
C VAL A 4 9.77 -6.99 -11.66
N ALA A 5 9.80 -7.17 -10.33
CA ALA A 5 9.84 -6.05 -9.40
C ALA A 5 11.19 -5.31 -9.44
N ARG A 6 12.30 -6.00 -9.72
CA ARG A 6 13.61 -5.35 -9.96
C ARG A 6 13.62 -4.50 -11.22
N ILE A 7 12.99 -4.96 -12.30
CA ILE A 7 12.84 -4.19 -13.55
C ILE A 7 12.04 -2.91 -13.27
N TYR A 8 10.89 -3.03 -12.61
CA TYR A 8 10.09 -1.85 -12.24
C TYR A 8 10.84 -0.86 -11.36
N LYS A 9 11.63 -1.35 -10.40
CA LYS A 9 12.49 -0.49 -9.58
C LYS A 9 13.55 0.25 -10.40
N GLN A 10 14.16 -0.40 -11.41
CA GLN A 10 15.12 0.25 -12.31
C GLN A 10 14.44 1.32 -13.17
N ASP A 11 13.19 1.09 -13.57
CA ASP A 11 12.38 2.02 -14.36
C ASP A 11 11.70 3.12 -13.54
N ASN A 12 12.01 3.25 -12.24
CA ASN A 12 11.31 4.13 -11.27
C ASN A 12 9.78 3.95 -11.28
N ARG A 13 9.32 2.76 -11.62
CA ARG A 13 7.90 2.41 -11.70
C ARG A 13 7.46 1.78 -10.39
N LEU A 14 6.57 2.50 -9.70
CA LEU A 14 5.91 1.98 -8.50
C LEU A 14 4.93 0.88 -8.88
N TRP A 15 4.71 -0.05 -7.95
CA TRP A 15 3.73 -1.13 -8.10
C TRP A 15 3.01 -1.40 -6.78
N ILE A 16 1.86 -2.06 -6.87
CA ILE A 16 1.06 -2.46 -5.72
C ILE A 16 0.84 -3.97 -5.71
N VAL A 17 0.53 -4.51 -4.54
CA VAL A 17 -0.06 -5.86 -4.43
C VAL A 17 -1.57 -5.70 -4.29
N VAL A 18 -2.32 -6.52 -5.03
CA VAL A 18 -3.74 -6.74 -4.80
C VAL A 18 -3.90 -8.19 -4.36
N GLY A 19 -4.58 -8.41 -3.23
CA GLY A 19 -4.74 -9.74 -2.65
C GLY A 19 -6.14 -9.97 -2.08
N ASP A 20 -6.41 -11.21 -1.75
CA ASP A 20 -7.71 -11.66 -1.26
C ASP A 20 -7.81 -11.52 0.28
N GLU A 21 -8.44 -12.46 0.96
CA GLU A 21 -8.53 -12.54 2.42
C GLU A 21 -7.25 -13.09 3.08
N ASN A 22 -7.10 -12.81 4.38
CA ASN A 22 -6.03 -13.29 5.26
C ASN A 22 -4.60 -13.05 4.75
N TYR A 23 -4.40 -11.94 4.05
CA TYR A 23 -3.08 -11.61 3.51
C TYR A 23 -2.03 -11.47 4.64
N GLY A 24 -0.95 -12.24 4.53
CA GLY A 24 0.13 -12.31 5.53
C GLY A 24 -0.05 -13.40 6.59
N GLU A 25 -0.91 -14.39 6.36
CA GLU A 25 -0.97 -15.61 7.17
C GLU A 25 0.34 -16.44 7.05
N GLY A 26 0.80 -17.02 8.16
CA GLY A 26 2.07 -17.77 8.25
C GLY A 26 3.18 -17.10 9.08
N SER A 27 4.34 -17.76 9.19
CA SER A 27 5.46 -17.38 10.08
C SER A 27 6.41 -16.31 9.51
N SER A 28 6.43 -16.11 8.18
CA SER A 28 7.36 -15.18 7.49
C SER A 28 6.86 -13.72 7.47
N ARG A 29 6.38 -13.21 8.61
CA ARG A 29 5.60 -11.95 8.70
C ARG A 29 6.41 -10.67 8.50
N GLU A 30 7.71 -10.70 8.80
CA GLU A 30 8.61 -9.55 8.66
C GLU A 30 9.22 -9.48 7.26
N HIS A 31 9.66 -10.63 6.71
CA HIS A 31 10.19 -10.71 5.35
C HIS A 31 9.12 -10.36 4.30
N ALA A 32 7.87 -10.80 4.49
CA ALA A 32 6.76 -10.47 3.60
C ALA A 32 6.44 -8.96 3.51
N ALA A 33 6.84 -8.15 4.49
CA ALA A 33 6.66 -6.68 4.46
C ALA A 33 7.89 -5.95 3.93
N LEU A 34 9.09 -6.50 4.17
CA LEU A 34 10.36 -5.93 3.74
C LEU A 34 10.63 -6.17 2.24
N GLU A 35 10.28 -7.35 1.72
CA GLU A 35 10.50 -7.69 0.31
C GLU A 35 9.76 -6.76 -0.66
N PRO A 36 8.45 -6.46 -0.49
CA PRO A 36 7.74 -5.54 -1.37
C PRO A 36 8.34 -4.14 -1.34
N ARG A 37 8.65 -3.62 -0.15
CA ARG A 37 9.23 -2.28 0.02
C ARG A 37 10.61 -2.18 -0.64
N HIS A 38 11.47 -3.19 -0.43
CA HIS A 38 12.80 -3.25 -1.02
C HIS A 38 12.73 -3.28 -2.55
N LEU A 39 11.70 -3.90 -3.10
CA LEU A 39 11.47 -4.06 -4.53
C LEU A 39 10.65 -2.92 -5.16
N GLY A 40 10.38 -1.82 -4.46
CA GLY A 40 9.70 -0.64 -5.02
C GLY A 40 8.18 -0.65 -4.93
N GLY A 41 7.60 -1.56 -4.16
CA GLY A 41 6.16 -1.57 -3.87
C GLY A 41 5.78 -0.36 -3.02
N CYS A 42 4.61 0.23 -3.30
CA CYS A 42 4.10 1.41 -2.58
C CYS A 42 2.86 1.13 -1.73
N ALA A 43 2.03 0.15 -2.12
CA ALA A 43 0.81 -0.20 -1.40
C ALA A 43 0.49 -1.70 -1.49
N ILE A 44 -0.29 -2.18 -0.52
CA ILE A 44 -0.90 -3.50 -0.50
C ILE A 44 -2.39 -3.29 -0.27
N VAL A 45 -3.23 -3.79 -1.18
CA VAL A 45 -4.69 -3.64 -1.17
C VAL A 45 -5.32 -5.02 -1.10
N VAL A 46 -6.03 -5.31 -0.01
CA VAL A 46 -6.55 -6.66 0.26
C VAL A 46 -7.98 -6.62 0.77
N LYS A 47 -8.68 -7.76 0.80
CA LYS A 47 -9.99 -7.79 1.47
C LYS A 47 -9.84 -7.66 2.99
N ASN A 48 -8.85 -8.35 3.57
CA ASN A 48 -8.47 -8.19 4.98
C ASN A 48 -7.01 -8.65 5.23
N PHE A 49 -6.39 -8.13 6.29
CA PHE A 49 -5.04 -8.46 6.72
C PHE A 49 -5.01 -9.44 7.90
N ALA A 50 -3.98 -10.28 7.97
CA ALA A 50 -3.63 -10.97 9.21
C ALA A 50 -3.12 -9.98 10.28
N ARG A 51 -3.55 -10.18 11.54
CA ARG A 51 -3.43 -9.23 12.67
C ARG A 51 -2.08 -8.50 12.85
N ILE A 52 -0.95 -9.15 12.55
CA ILE A 52 0.40 -8.61 12.82
C ILE A 52 1.03 -7.99 11.56
N HIS A 53 0.62 -8.44 10.37
CA HIS A 53 1.28 -8.05 9.13
C HIS A 53 1.05 -6.58 8.76
N GLU A 54 -0.15 -6.07 9.03
CA GLU A 54 -0.50 -4.67 8.78
C GLU A 54 0.43 -3.68 9.51
N THR A 55 0.74 -3.94 10.78
CA THR A 55 1.58 -3.04 11.58
C THR A 55 3.00 -2.97 11.03
N ASN A 56 3.54 -4.10 10.55
CA ASN A 56 4.87 -4.15 9.96
C ASN A 56 4.94 -3.34 8.66
N LEU A 57 3.91 -3.44 7.81
CA LEU A 57 3.82 -2.65 6.58
C LEU A 57 3.85 -1.14 6.88
N LYS A 58 3.07 -0.68 7.88
CA LYS A 58 3.07 0.73 8.30
C LYS A 58 4.43 1.21 8.78
N LYS A 59 5.13 0.39 9.58
CA LYS A 59 6.49 0.73 10.08
C LYS A 59 7.49 0.91 8.94
N GLN A 60 7.34 0.18 7.85
CA GLN A 60 8.18 0.28 6.65
C GLN A 60 7.74 1.39 5.67
N GLY A 61 6.72 2.18 6.02
CA GLY A 61 6.21 3.27 5.18
C GLY A 61 5.43 2.78 3.95
N MET A 62 4.88 1.57 3.99
CA MET A 62 3.94 1.07 2.99
C MET A 62 2.50 1.54 3.31
N LEU A 63 1.62 1.54 2.31
CA LEU A 63 0.17 1.71 2.50
C LEU A 63 -0.55 0.35 2.52
N PRO A 64 -0.79 -0.26 3.69
CA PRO A 64 -1.78 -1.32 3.81
C PRO A 64 -3.19 -0.73 3.76
N LEU A 65 -3.95 -1.15 2.76
CA LEU A 65 -5.31 -0.70 2.46
C LEU A 65 -6.23 -1.90 2.37
N THR A 66 -7.48 -1.72 2.78
CA THR A 66 -8.52 -2.73 2.59
C THR A 66 -9.61 -2.22 1.68
N PHE A 67 -10.22 -3.07 0.87
CA PHE A 67 -11.39 -2.69 0.09
C PHE A 67 -12.54 -2.26 1.02
N ALA A 68 -13.19 -1.14 0.72
CA ALA A 68 -14.42 -0.76 1.43
C ALA A 68 -15.57 -1.72 1.09
N ASN A 69 -15.61 -2.20 -0.16
CA ASN A 69 -16.47 -3.28 -0.61
C ASN A 69 -15.58 -4.45 -1.11
N PRO A 70 -15.57 -5.61 -0.44
CA PRO A 70 -14.72 -6.74 -0.82
C PRO A 70 -14.92 -7.24 -2.26
N SER A 71 -16.10 -7.04 -2.85
CA SER A 71 -16.37 -7.41 -4.26
C SER A 71 -15.63 -6.52 -5.27
N ASP A 72 -15.14 -5.35 -4.86
CA ASP A 72 -14.34 -4.47 -5.72
C ASP A 72 -12.97 -5.09 -6.06
N TYR A 73 -12.55 -6.13 -5.34
CA TYR A 73 -11.38 -6.95 -5.68
C TYR A 73 -11.44 -7.46 -7.12
N ASP A 74 -12.61 -7.93 -7.57
CA ASP A 74 -12.79 -8.49 -8.91
C ASP A 74 -12.74 -7.43 -10.02
N LEU A 75 -12.79 -6.14 -9.65
CA LEU A 75 -12.68 -5.02 -10.58
C LEU A 75 -11.24 -4.70 -10.96
N ILE A 76 -10.25 -5.21 -10.24
CA ILE A 76 -8.82 -4.95 -10.52
C ILE A 76 -8.17 -6.18 -11.15
N GLN A 77 -7.55 -5.99 -12.31
CA GLN A 77 -6.86 -7.06 -13.04
C GLN A 77 -5.36 -6.76 -13.17
N SER A 78 -4.57 -7.82 -13.34
CA SER A 78 -3.14 -7.69 -13.58
C SER A 78 -2.88 -6.89 -14.87
N GLY A 79 -2.05 -5.85 -14.77
CA GLY A 79 -1.73 -4.95 -15.88
C GLY A 79 -2.59 -3.68 -15.93
N ASP A 80 -3.63 -3.57 -15.09
CA ASP A 80 -4.34 -2.31 -14.89
C ASP A 80 -3.40 -1.26 -14.26
N SER A 81 -3.62 0.01 -14.60
CA SER A 81 -2.89 1.13 -14.03
C SER A 81 -3.66 1.72 -12.85
N ILE A 82 -2.94 1.98 -11.76
CA ILE A 82 -3.54 2.35 -10.48
C ILE A 82 -3.03 3.72 -10.03
N SER A 83 -3.95 4.58 -9.61
CA SER A 83 -3.62 5.84 -8.92
C SER A 83 -4.31 5.89 -7.56
N ILE A 84 -3.55 6.19 -6.50
CA ILE A 84 -4.09 6.37 -5.15
C ILE A 84 -4.29 7.87 -4.91
N ARG A 85 -5.53 8.27 -4.63
CA ARG A 85 -5.95 9.65 -4.36
C ARG A 85 -6.29 9.83 -2.88
N GLY A 86 -6.24 11.09 -2.43
CA GLY A 86 -6.55 11.46 -1.04
C GLY A 86 -5.35 11.50 -0.09
N LEU A 87 -4.12 11.27 -0.60
CA LEU A 87 -2.91 11.28 0.23
C LEU A 87 -2.52 12.68 0.74
N SER A 88 -2.95 13.76 0.07
CA SER A 88 -2.71 15.15 0.53
C SER A 88 -3.43 15.45 1.86
N ASP A 89 -4.62 14.86 2.03
CA ASP A 89 -5.51 15.11 3.16
C ASP A 89 -5.66 13.85 4.02
N PHE A 90 -4.61 13.02 4.04
CA PHE A 90 -4.61 11.72 4.68
C PHE A 90 -4.82 11.87 6.19
N ALA A 91 -5.89 11.29 6.71
CA ALA A 91 -6.32 11.46 8.10
C ALA A 91 -6.92 10.16 8.66
N PRO A 92 -6.84 9.91 9.98
CA PRO A 92 -7.45 8.74 10.59
C PRO A 92 -8.95 8.65 10.29
N GLY A 93 -9.42 7.47 9.90
CA GLY A 93 -10.83 7.22 9.60
C GLY A 93 -11.35 7.83 8.30
N LYS A 94 -10.51 8.51 7.51
CA LYS A 94 -10.89 9.06 6.20
C LYS A 94 -10.46 8.09 5.07
N PRO A 95 -11.39 7.43 4.38
CA PRO A 95 -11.05 6.51 3.29
C PRO A 95 -10.23 7.19 2.19
N LEU A 96 -9.43 6.39 1.48
CA LEU A 96 -8.72 6.78 0.27
C LEU A 96 -9.47 6.27 -0.96
N THR A 97 -9.06 6.73 -2.14
CA THR A 97 -9.65 6.31 -3.41
C THR A 97 -8.59 5.73 -4.32
N ILE A 98 -8.88 4.58 -4.91
CA ILE A 98 -8.09 3.96 -5.98
C ILE A 98 -8.80 4.26 -7.29
N GLU A 99 -8.14 4.97 -8.19
CA GLU A 99 -8.55 5.10 -9.59
C GLU A 99 -7.89 3.99 -10.41
N VAL A 100 -8.71 3.17 -11.05
CA VAL A 100 -8.28 2.03 -11.87
C VAL A 100 -8.51 2.36 -13.34
N ALA A 101 -7.44 2.49 -14.10
CA ALA A 101 -7.46 2.55 -15.56
C ALA A 101 -7.24 1.16 -16.14
N LYS A 102 -8.24 0.65 -16.88
CA LYS A 102 -8.15 -0.67 -17.50
C LYS A 102 -7.08 -0.70 -18.57
N ARG A 103 -6.30 -1.78 -18.62
CA ARG A 103 -5.27 -1.97 -19.65
C ARG A 103 -5.81 -1.79 -21.08
N GLU A 104 -7.02 -2.30 -21.33
CA GLU A 104 -7.69 -2.25 -22.64
C GLU A 104 -8.29 -0.87 -22.95
N THR A 105 -8.65 -0.11 -21.93
CA THR A 105 -9.27 1.22 -22.07
C THR A 105 -8.63 2.26 -21.12
N PRO A 106 -7.35 2.63 -21.31
CA PRO A 106 -6.62 3.46 -20.36
C PRO A 106 -7.20 4.86 -20.12
N SER A 107 -8.02 5.36 -21.05
CA SER A 107 -8.71 6.66 -20.95
C SER A 107 -9.93 6.64 -20.02
N LYS A 108 -10.42 5.46 -19.62
CA LYS A 108 -11.54 5.30 -18.68
C LYS A 108 -11.03 4.81 -17.34
N THR A 109 -11.27 5.60 -16.31
CA THR A 109 -11.00 5.25 -14.92
C THR A 109 -12.29 5.02 -14.16
N HIS A 110 -12.29 4.04 -13.27
CA HIS A 110 -13.32 3.91 -12.24
C HIS A 110 -12.69 4.00 -10.85
N SER A 111 -13.48 4.46 -9.89
CA SER A 111 -13.02 4.75 -8.53
C SER A 111 -13.50 3.69 -7.56
N ILE A 112 -12.56 3.16 -6.78
CA ILE A 112 -12.79 2.18 -5.72
C ILE A 112 -12.44 2.84 -4.39
N SER A 113 -13.34 2.75 -3.41
CA SER A 113 -13.09 3.24 -2.05
C SER A 113 -12.29 2.20 -1.27
N VAL A 114 -11.25 2.66 -0.58
CA VAL A 114 -10.41 1.80 0.26
C VAL A 114 -10.22 2.40 1.65
N ASN A 115 -10.28 1.52 2.65
CA ASN A 115 -10.14 1.84 4.05
C ASN A 115 -8.69 1.62 4.52
N HIS A 116 -8.39 2.19 5.68
CA HIS A 116 -7.13 2.01 6.37
C HIS A 116 -7.32 2.17 7.87
N SER A 117 -6.43 1.59 8.68
CA SER A 117 -6.47 1.75 10.15
C SER A 117 -5.32 2.61 10.71
N PHE A 118 -4.71 3.47 9.88
CA PHE A 118 -3.71 4.43 10.34
C PHE A 118 -4.25 5.39 11.39
N ASN A 119 -3.47 5.58 12.46
CA ASN A 119 -3.59 6.72 13.36
C ASN A 119 -2.63 7.87 12.95
N SER A 120 -2.73 9.02 13.63
CA SER A 120 -1.95 10.21 13.29
C SER A 120 -0.43 10.00 13.31
N ASP A 121 0.10 9.18 14.21
CA ASP A 121 1.54 8.92 14.29
C ASP A 121 2.02 7.96 13.20
N GLN A 122 1.21 6.95 12.86
CA GLN A 122 1.47 6.06 11.75
C GLN A 122 1.45 6.81 10.41
N ILE A 123 0.61 7.83 10.27
CA ILE A 123 0.61 8.71 9.08
C ILE A 123 1.94 9.47 8.98
N LYS A 124 2.49 9.96 10.10
CA LYS A 124 3.83 10.58 10.11
C LYS A 124 4.91 9.60 9.69
N TRP A 125 4.83 8.32 10.11
CA TRP A 125 5.76 7.28 9.65
C TRP A 125 5.72 7.10 8.14
N PHE A 126 4.51 7.07 7.56
CA PHE A 126 4.32 6.99 6.12
C PHE A 126 4.91 8.21 5.40
N GLN A 127 4.61 9.43 5.87
CA GLN A 127 5.15 10.67 5.29
C GLN A 127 6.68 10.77 5.37
N ALA A 128 7.28 10.23 6.43
CA ALA A 128 8.74 10.15 6.58
C ALA A 128 9.35 8.98 5.77
N GLY A 129 8.53 8.14 5.15
CA GLY A 129 8.93 6.95 4.39
C GLY A 129 9.27 5.72 5.23
N SER A 130 9.32 5.85 6.56
CA SER A 130 9.35 4.76 7.56
C SER A 130 9.25 5.32 8.99
N ALA A 131 8.93 4.45 9.96
CA ALA A 131 8.98 4.81 11.38
C ALA A 131 10.40 5.20 11.83
N LEU A 132 11.43 4.52 11.31
CA LEU A 132 12.84 4.80 11.62
C LEU A 132 13.25 6.19 11.15
N ASN A 133 12.83 6.58 9.95
CA ASN A 133 13.09 7.92 9.42
C ASN A 133 12.41 9.00 10.27
N GLN A 134 11.19 8.74 10.73
CA GLN A 134 10.48 9.67 11.61
C GLN A 134 11.19 9.85 12.95
N MET A 135 11.69 8.76 13.56
CA MET A 135 12.47 8.82 14.80
C MET A 135 13.77 9.61 14.61
N LYS A 136 14.48 9.39 13.49
CA LYS A 136 15.69 10.14 13.16
C LYS A 136 15.40 11.64 13.02
N LYS A 137 14.28 12.00 12.38
CA LYS A 137 13.85 13.40 12.21
C LYS A 137 13.47 14.06 13.54
N SER A 138 12.80 13.35 14.45
CA SER A 138 12.46 13.92 15.78
C SER A 138 13.70 14.14 16.64
N MET A 139 14.70 13.25 16.58
CA MET A 139 15.96 13.40 17.32
C MET A 139 16.84 14.55 16.82
N GLN A 140 16.73 14.93 15.54
CA GLN A 140 17.46 16.09 14.98
C GLN A 140 16.79 17.43 15.28
N ASN A 141 15.51 17.41 15.64
CA ASN A 141 14.71 18.60 15.96
C ASN A 141 14.51 18.80 17.48
N SER A 142 15.14 17.96 18.30
CA SER A 142 15.17 18.05 19.77
C SER A 142 16.52 18.56 20.23
#